data_AF-A0A095A425-F1
#
_entry.id   AF-A0A095A425-F1
#
_cell.length_a   1.000
_cell.length_b   1.000
_cell.length_c   1.000
_cell.angle_alpha   90.00
_cell.angle_beta   90.00
_cell.angle_gamma   90.00
#
_symmetry.space_group_name_H-M   'P 1'
#
loop_
_entity.id
_entity.type
_entity.pdbx_description
1 polymer ?
#
loop_
_entity_poly.entity_id
_entity_poly.type
_entity_poly.pdbx_seq_one_letter_code
_entity_poly.pdbx_strand_id
1 'polypeptide(L)' 'QRQQQAYRRKRTAFTQSQLFCLEQSFLCQRYLSVLERAELAAHLGLSEAQIKTWYQNR' A
#
# COMPACT_ATOMS: atom_id res chain seq x y z
N GLN A 1 -25.20 -1.89 22.13
CA GLN A 1 -23.97 -1.14 22.44
C GLN A 1 -22.77 -1.95 21.92
N ARG A 2 -22.16 -1.55 20.80
CA ARG A 2 -20.79 -1.99 20.45
C ARG A 2 -19.95 -0.74 20.28
N GLN A 3 -19.41 -0.26 21.40
CA GLN A 3 -18.24 0.62 21.38
C GLN A 3 -17.05 -0.22 20.94
N GLN A 4 -16.89 -0.44 19.65
CA GLN A 4 -15.57 -0.68 19.09
C GLN A 4 -15.08 0.69 18.67
N GLN A 5 -14.42 1.35 19.62
CA GLN A 5 -13.55 2.49 19.37
C GLN A 5 -12.48 1.98 18.41
N ALA A 6 -12.81 1.96 17.12
CA ALA A 6 -11.90 1.59 16.07
C ALA A 6 -10.74 2.55 16.23
N TYR A 7 -9.62 2.03 16.73
CA TYR A 7 -8.32 2.65 16.63
C TYR A 7 -8.12 2.86 15.13
N ARG A 8 -8.62 4.00 14.63
CA ARG A 8 -8.52 4.41 13.24
C ARG A 8 -7.03 4.46 13.03
N ARG A 9 -6.48 3.38 12.43
CA ARG A 9 -5.07 3.31 12.04
C ARG A 9 -4.76 4.66 11.44
N LYS A 10 -3.81 5.40 12.04
CA LYS A 10 -3.43 6.73 11.57
C LYS A 10 -3.31 6.63 10.07
N ARG A 11 -4.13 7.39 9.33
CA ARG A 11 -4.10 7.38 7.87
C ARG A 11 -2.66 7.67 7.48
N THR A 12 -1.94 6.68 6.98
CA THR A 12 -0.62 6.91 6.43
C THR A 12 -0.84 7.67 5.14
N ALA A 13 -0.43 8.92 5.11
CA ALA A 13 -0.35 9.66 3.86
C ALA A 13 0.90 9.15 3.12
N PHE A 14 0.72 8.60 1.93
CA PHE A 14 1.83 8.33 1.02
C PHE A 14 2.36 9.65 0.48
N THR A 15 3.68 9.75 0.29
CA THR A 15 4.28 10.91 -0.39
C THR A 15 3.92 10.87 -1.87
N GLN A 16 4.01 12.02 -2.57
CA GLN A 16 3.77 12.08 -4.01
C GLN A 16 4.68 11.13 -4.81
N SER A 17 5.93 10.97 -4.38
CA SER A 17 6.86 10.02 -4.99
C SER A 17 6.42 8.57 -4.77
N GLN A 18 5.97 8.21 -3.57
CA GLN A 18 5.44 6.88 -3.29
C GLN A 18 4.19 6.57 -4.13
N LEU A 19 3.26 7.53 -4.24
CA LEU A 19 2.07 7.39 -5.07
C LEU A 19 2.42 7.20 -6.54
N PHE A 20 3.34 8.01 -7.08
CA PHE A 20 3.79 7.89 -8.45
C PHE A 20 4.35 6.49 -8.75
N CYS A 21 5.25 5.99 -7.88
CA CYS A 21 5.82 4.64 -8.05
C CYS A 21 4.75 3.54 -7.97
N LEU A 22 3.80 3.64 -7.03
CA LEU A 22 2.68 2.70 -6.90
C LEU A 22 1.80 2.71 -8.16
N GLU A 23 1.48 3.89 -8.70
CA GLU A 23 0.66 4.03 -9.92
C GLU A 23 1.39 3.51 -11.15
N GLN A 24 2.66 3.83 -11.32
CA GLN A 24 3.48 3.29 -12.41
C GLN A 24 3.52 1.75 -12.36
N SER A 25 3.81 1.18 -11.19
CA SER A 25 3.85 -0.27 -11.02
C SER A 25 2.48 -0.91 -11.28
N PHE A 26 1.37 -0.30 -10.82
CA PHE A 26 0.02 -0.79 -11.07
C PHE A 26 -0.40 -0.74 -12.53
N LEU A 27 0.00 0.31 -13.27
CA LEU A 27 -0.24 0.43 -14.71
C LEU A 27 0.51 -0.65 -15.49
N CYS A 28 1.74 -0.99 -15.07
CA CYS A 28 2.49 -2.10 -15.65
C CYS A 28 1.91 -3.46 -15.26
N GLN A 29 1.51 -3.64 -14.00
CA GLN A 29 1.04 -4.91 -13.47
C GLN A 29 0.00 -4.72 -12.36
N ARG A 30 -1.25 -5.14 -12.63
CA ARG A 30 -2.39 -4.98 -11.70
C ARG A 30 -2.32 -5.88 -10.46
N TYR A 31 -1.50 -6.93 -10.48
CA TYR A 31 -1.38 -7.90 -9.39
C TYR A 31 0.08 -8.21 -9.11
N LEU A 32 0.53 -7.95 -7.88
CA LEU A 32 1.89 -8.31 -7.44
C LEU A 32 1.91 -9.70 -6.83
N SER A 33 2.96 -10.46 -7.15
CA SER A 33 3.36 -11.63 -6.39
C SER A 33 3.88 -11.24 -5.00
N VAL A 34 4.10 -12.23 -4.13
CA VAL A 34 4.66 -12.00 -2.78
C VAL A 34 6.04 -11.35 -2.84
N LEU A 35 6.87 -11.78 -3.80
CA LEU A 35 8.23 -11.26 -3.96
C LEU A 35 8.22 -9.80 -4.41
N GLU A 36 7.50 -9.50 -5.49
CA GLU A 36 7.43 -8.14 -6.05
C GLU A 36 6.83 -7.14 -5.05
N ARG A 37 5.87 -7.58 -4.25
CA ARG A 37 5.30 -6.77 -3.18
C ARG A 37 6.34 -6.46 -2.09
N ALA A 38 7.15 -7.44 -1.71
CA ALA A 38 8.21 -7.25 -0.73
C ALA A 38 9.30 -6.30 -1.25
N GLU A 39 9.67 -6.43 -2.53
CA GLU A 39 10.62 -5.53 -3.19
C GLU A 39 10.10 -4.09 -3.26
N LEU A 40 8.84 -3.90 -3.70
CA LEU A 40 8.22 -2.59 -3.78
C LEU A 40 8.04 -1.95 -2.39
N ALA A 41 7.71 -2.75 -1.38
CA ALA A 41 7.62 -2.33 0.01
C ALA A 41 8.98 -1.82 0.52
N ALA A 42 10.05 -2.58 0.30
CA ALA A 42 11.41 -2.20 0.69
C ALA A 42 11.87 -0.93 -0.06
N HIS A 43 11.59 -0.83 -1.36
CA HIS A 43 11.95 0.33 -2.18
C HIS A 43 11.25 1.61 -1.73
N LEU A 44 9.98 1.53 -1.35
CA LEU A 44 9.18 2.70 -0.94
C LEU A 44 9.23 2.99 0.56
N GLY A 45 9.91 2.15 1.35
CA GLY A 45 9.91 2.24 2.81
C GLY A 45 8.51 2.02 3.41
N LEU A 46 7.71 1.18 2.76
CA LEU A 46 6.35 0.83 3.16
C LEU A 46 6.30 -0.61 3.65
N SER A 47 5.23 -0.97 4.34
CA SER A 47 4.96 -2.39 4.65
C SER A 47 4.24 -3.07 3.49
N GLU A 48 4.47 -4.38 3.31
CA GLU A 48 3.72 -5.19 2.35
C GLU A 48 2.20 -5.06 2.53
N ALA A 49 1.74 -4.88 3.76
CA ALA A 49 0.31 -4.68 4.06
C ALA A 49 -0.22 -3.37 3.46
N GLN A 50 0.55 -2.28 3.52
CA GLN A 50 0.18 -1.00 2.90
C GLN A 50 0.15 -1.09 1.39
N ILE A 51 1.16 -1.74 0.78
CA ILE A 51 1.17 -2.00 -0.67
C ILE A 51 -0.06 -2.84 -1.05
N LYS A 52 -0.31 -3.94 -0.34
CA LYS A 52 -1.48 -4.80 -0.59
C LYS A 52 -2.80 -4.04 -0.50
N THR A 53 -3.00 -3.25 0.55
CA THR A 53 -4.23 -2.47 0.72
C THR A 53 -4.36 -1.39 -0.37
N TRP A 54 -3.27 -0.74 -0.76
CA TRP A 54 -3.31 0.23 -1.85
C TRP A 54 -3.67 -0.43 -3.19
N TYR A 55 -3.06 -1.58 -3.53
CA TYR A 55 -3.37 -2.35 -4.74
C TYR A 55 -4.80 -2.89 -4.77
N GLN A 56 -5.38 -3.20 -3.60
CA GLN A 56 -6.79 -3.62 -3.50
C GLN A 56 -7.78 -2.46 -3.64
N ASN A 57 -7.36 -1.24 -3.29
CA ASN A 57 -8.17 -0.02 -3.37
C ASN A 57 -7.97 0.72 -4.70
N ARG A 58 -7.21 0.14 -5.62
CA ARG A 58 -6.98 0.63 -6.98
C ARG A 58 -7.74 -0.25 -7.97
#